data_AF-A0A9E5DYC5-F1
#
_entry.id   AF-A0A9E5DYC5-F1
#
_cell.length_a   1.000
_cell.length_b   1.000
_cell.length_c   1.000
_cell.angle_alpha   90.00
_cell.angle_beta   90.00
_cell.angle_gamma   90.00
#
_symmetry.space_group_name_H-M   'P 1'
#
loop_
_entity.id
_entity.type
_entity.pdbx_description
1 polymer ?
#
loop_
_entity_poly.entity_id
_entity_poly.type
_entity_poly.pdbx_seq_one_letter_code
_entity_poly.pdbx_strand_id
1 'polypeptide(L)'
;MAVTDSTRVRCVRHPWWIGAAVLAIACSTPSGGDTGNTAVDSGGGGTGDASAKVDDAATKDGSPAGGGATDATSTALADGMAAAEVPVQVDGGDAADTTDALADTQGSADAALEAGGDTSTLKPIALAEFATATAVQFCQANFTTCLQGEKMPFATQEGCVAALTAADATDFADLVALTKSGVLTFDPVAAAVCLAAVAVHCDDLDLVDGPAPCPSVFQGKAANGAKCTYNVECGSHYCADNWECPRTCKKRVALGAACTPTDKCAIGSVCFGAKCVAKVPKNVGAACGAFSCKEGLYCNSKEQCATLNKAGQPCDIVGSCGIGTQCIDSGSGGTCLPMPKKNEACVPDMWSDASTQCAAGLVCFNDGGEVGACEPKVAIGGVCVNTSNCGGWDVHCVGPGNNKTCQLLSNKGGPCQKGDLAFGEWGGCLNPFTCSGGKCIDLPKLGETCAPDIMKACAKDLSCDFITNKCEAVPELGEKCYWLCKSGLICAGPPMVCKKAVCP
;
A
#
# COMPACT_ATOMS: atom_id res chain seq x y z
N MET A 1 52.96 -4.04 -6.58
CA MET A 1 51.97 -3.47 -7.52
C MET A 1 50.72 -4.31 -7.38
N ALA A 2 49.76 -3.86 -6.56
CA ALA A 2 48.50 -4.55 -6.34
C ALA A 2 47.40 -3.66 -6.91
N VAL A 3 46.66 -4.20 -7.89
CA VAL A 3 45.43 -3.62 -8.40
C VAL A 3 44.31 -4.20 -7.55
N THR A 4 43.69 -3.37 -6.72
CA THR A 4 42.43 -3.71 -6.06
C THR A 4 41.29 -3.22 -6.94
N ASP A 5 40.60 -4.18 -7.53
CA ASP A 5 39.36 -3.98 -8.27
C ASP A 5 38.20 -3.78 -7.28
N SER A 6 37.38 -2.75 -7.48
CA SER A 6 36.26 -2.39 -6.60
C SER A 6 34.96 -2.43 -7.39
N THR A 7 34.36 -3.62 -7.45
CA THR A 7 32.97 -3.79 -7.88
C THR A 7 32.02 -3.40 -6.76
N ARG A 8 31.40 -2.21 -6.86
CA ARG A 8 30.27 -1.81 -6.00
C ARG A 8 28.98 -2.44 -6.51
N VAL A 9 28.37 -3.30 -5.69
CA VAL A 9 27.00 -3.81 -5.88
C VAL A 9 26.01 -2.73 -5.46
N ARG A 10 25.10 -2.31 -6.35
CA ARG A 10 23.97 -1.42 -6.03
C ARG A 10 22.70 -2.25 -5.81
N CYS A 11 22.10 -2.10 -4.63
CA CYS A 11 20.78 -2.65 -4.30
C CYS A 11 19.69 -1.73 -4.86
N VAL A 12 18.63 -2.31 -5.44
CA VAL A 12 17.44 -1.59 -5.92
C VAL A 12 16.32 -1.83 -4.89
N ARG A 13 15.68 -0.75 -4.40
CA ARG A 13 14.52 -0.77 -3.50
C ARG A 13 13.29 -0.16 -4.19
N HIS A 14 12.10 -0.68 -3.90
CA HIS A 14 10.82 -0.21 -4.46
C HIS A 14 10.27 1.00 -3.69
N PRO A 15 9.44 1.86 -4.34
CA PRO A 15 8.96 3.10 -3.74
C PRO A 15 7.62 2.89 -3.03
N TRP A 16 7.54 3.35 -1.79
CA TRP A 16 6.27 3.63 -1.13
C TRP A 16 6.38 5.08 -0.67
N TRP A 17 5.50 5.96 -1.18
CA TRP A 17 5.30 7.28 -0.61
C TRP A 17 3.93 7.22 0.06
N ILE A 18 3.95 7.36 1.39
CA ILE A 18 2.87 7.47 2.39
C ILE A 18 1.60 6.66 2.06
N GLY A 19 1.56 5.44 2.60
CA GLY A 19 0.40 4.55 2.54
C GLY A 19 0.64 3.27 3.35
N ALA A 20 0.61 3.42 4.69
CA ALA A 20 0.48 2.37 5.72
C ALA A 20 1.29 1.06 5.55
N ALA A 21 2.49 1.03 6.13
CA ALA A 21 3.03 -0.12 6.88
C ALA A 21 4.25 0.33 7.72
N VAL A 22 4.05 0.68 8.99
CA VAL A 22 5.15 1.08 9.89
C VAL A 22 5.68 -0.11 10.67
N LEU A 23 7.00 -0.38 10.56
CA LEU A 23 7.74 -1.25 11.47
C LEU A 23 9.17 -0.69 11.66
N ALA A 24 9.53 -0.29 12.89
CA ALA A 24 10.86 0.25 13.24
C ALA A 24 11.61 -0.68 14.22
N ILE A 25 12.92 -0.90 14.02
CA ILE A 25 13.84 -1.55 14.98
C ILE A 25 15.15 -0.78 15.04
N ALA A 26 15.69 -0.61 16.26
CA ALA A 26 16.99 -0.03 16.57
C ALA A 26 18.14 -1.05 16.41
N CYS A 27 19.25 -0.64 15.78
CA CYS A 27 20.50 -1.40 15.76
C CYS A 27 21.44 -0.94 16.87
N SER A 28 21.84 -1.84 17.76
CA SER A 28 22.96 -1.65 18.68
C SER A 28 24.27 -2.13 18.03
N THR A 29 25.32 -1.32 18.16
CA THR A 29 26.68 -1.64 17.69
C THR A 29 27.40 -2.55 18.69
N PRO A 30 28.04 -3.66 18.26
CA PRO A 30 28.99 -4.36 19.11
C PRO A 30 30.33 -3.62 19.13
N SER A 31 30.79 -3.32 20.34
CA SER A 31 32.16 -2.89 20.65
C SER A 31 33.15 -3.99 20.26
N GLY A 32 34.17 -3.62 19.49
CA GLY A 32 35.25 -4.51 19.08
C GLY A 32 36.09 -5.03 20.25
N GLY A 33 36.52 -6.29 20.12
CA GLY A 33 37.44 -6.95 21.04
C GLY A 33 38.18 -8.07 20.33
N ASP A 34 39.43 -7.78 19.99
CA ASP A 34 40.62 -8.61 19.81
C ASP A 34 40.60 -9.98 19.11
N THR A 35 41.54 -10.05 18.17
CA THR A 35 42.05 -11.20 17.43
C THR A 35 42.77 -12.22 18.32
N GLY A 36 42.34 -13.48 18.28
CA GLY A 36 43.04 -14.62 18.85
C GLY A 36 43.04 -15.79 17.87
N ASN A 37 44.13 -15.89 17.11
CA ASN A 37 44.38 -16.90 16.09
C ASN A 37 44.76 -18.25 16.74
N THR A 38 44.09 -19.36 16.41
CA THR A 38 44.69 -20.71 16.51
C THR A 38 44.13 -21.61 15.42
N ALA A 39 45.05 -22.12 14.60
CA ALA A 39 44.83 -23.12 13.58
C ALA A 39 44.68 -24.51 14.21
N VAL A 40 43.76 -25.32 13.67
CA VAL A 40 43.85 -26.79 13.76
C VAL A 40 43.41 -27.39 12.43
N ASP A 41 44.38 -28.03 11.77
CA ASP A 41 44.23 -28.98 10.67
C ASP A 41 43.30 -30.15 11.04
N SER A 42 42.52 -30.64 10.09
CA SER A 42 42.31 -32.09 9.85
C SER A 42 41.51 -32.31 8.57
N GLY A 43 42.10 -33.05 7.65
CA GLY A 43 41.51 -33.43 6.36
C GLY A 43 40.73 -34.75 6.36
N GLY A 44 40.54 -35.26 5.14
CA GLY A 44 39.84 -36.51 4.79
C GLY A 44 38.51 -36.20 4.12
N GLY A 45 38.25 -36.51 2.85
CA GLY A 45 38.62 -37.70 2.09
C GLY A 45 37.34 -38.53 1.88
N GLY A 46 36.84 -38.65 0.65
CA GLY A 46 35.66 -39.47 0.37
C GLY A 46 35.04 -39.24 -1.00
N THR A 47 35.63 -39.84 -2.03
CA THR A 47 35.02 -40.08 -3.35
C THR A 47 34.00 -41.22 -3.27
N GLY A 48 32.86 -41.08 -3.95
CA GLY A 48 31.86 -42.13 -4.09
C GLY A 48 31.01 -41.95 -5.33
N ASP A 49 31.46 -42.56 -6.44
CA ASP A 49 30.67 -42.84 -7.64
C ASP A 49 29.53 -43.81 -7.35
N ALA A 50 28.36 -43.59 -7.95
CA ALA A 50 27.46 -44.67 -8.35
C ALA A 50 26.56 -44.20 -9.51
N SER A 51 26.91 -44.69 -10.70
CA SER A 51 26.05 -44.72 -11.88
C SER A 51 24.96 -45.80 -11.71
N ALA A 52 23.75 -45.53 -12.20
CA ALA A 52 22.80 -46.56 -12.60
C ALA A 52 22.04 -46.11 -13.86
N LYS A 53 22.25 -46.88 -14.93
CA LYS A 53 21.48 -46.92 -16.19
C LYS A 53 20.22 -47.80 -16.02
N VAL A 54 19.45 -47.92 -17.12
CA VAL A 54 18.42 -48.95 -17.48
C VAL A 54 17.00 -48.39 -17.35
N ASP A 55 16.06 -48.42 -18.32
CA ASP A 55 16.01 -48.88 -19.72
C ASP A 55 14.79 -48.24 -20.44
N ASP A 56 14.80 -48.32 -21.77
CA ASP A 56 13.74 -48.07 -22.75
C ASP A 56 12.41 -48.82 -22.50
N ALA A 57 11.29 -48.20 -22.91
CA ALA A 57 10.17 -48.92 -23.54
C ALA A 57 9.29 -47.99 -24.39
N ALA A 58 9.23 -48.29 -25.68
CA ALA A 58 8.31 -47.73 -26.67
C ALA A 58 6.99 -48.52 -26.72
N THR A 59 5.89 -47.85 -27.08
CA THR A 59 4.70 -48.37 -27.82
C THR A 59 3.77 -47.16 -28.08
N LYS A 60 3.58 -46.65 -29.30
CA LYS A 60 2.79 -47.08 -30.47
C LYS A 60 1.24 -47.01 -30.34
N ASP A 61 0.67 -46.32 -31.34
CA ASP A 61 -0.64 -46.45 -31.98
C ASP A 61 -1.87 -45.69 -31.44
N GLY A 62 -2.54 -44.98 -32.38
CA GLY A 62 -4.01 -44.84 -32.37
C GLY A 62 -4.62 -43.44 -32.61
N SER A 63 -4.61 -42.94 -33.85
CA SER A 63 -5.71 -42.06 -34.35
C SER A 63 -6.93 -42.93 -34.70
N PRO A 64 -8.16 -42.36 -34.67
CA PRO A 64 -8.75 -41.99 -35.96
C PRO A 64 -9.59 -40.70 -35.95
N ALA A 65 -9.85 -40.27 -37.18
CA ALA A 65 -10.57 -39.09 -37.61
C ALA A 65 -12.10 -39.20 -37.54
N GLY A 66 -12.74 -38.03 -37.53
CA GLY A 66 -14.12 -37.73 -37.96
C GLY A 66 -14.30 -36.21 -37.81
N GLY A 67 -14.69 -35.40 -38.80
CA GLY A 67 -15.54 -35.62 -39.97
C GLY A 67 -16.88 -34.92 -39.73
N GLY A 68 -17.13 -33.77 -40.35
CA GLY A 68 -18.43 -33.09 -40.26
C GLY A 68 -18.42 -31.64 -40.76
N ALA A 69 -18.67 -31.47 -42.05
CA ALA A 69 -18.99 -30.20 -42.70
C ALA A 69 -20.49 -29.93 -42.64
N THR A 70 -20.89 -28.66 -42.55
CA THR A 70 -22.11 -28.14 -43.21
C THR A 70 -21.96 -26.64 -43.50
N ASP A 71 -22.14 -26.31 -44.78
CA ASP A 71 -22.34 -24.98 -45.34
C ASP A 71 -23.65 -24.33 -44.85
N ALA A 72 -23.64 -23.00 -44.74
CA ALA A 72 -24.84 -22.18 -44.99
C ALA A 72 -24.44 -20.78 -45.47
N THR A 73 -24.70 -20.56 -46.75
CA THR A 73 -24.78 -19.31 -47.50
C THR A 73 -25.86 -18.38 -46.95
N SER A 74 -25.57 -17.07 -46.83
CA SER A 74 -26.52 -15.99 -47.17
C SER A 74 -25.75 -14.67 -47.34
N THR A 75 -25.59 -14.20 -48.57
CA THR A 75 -26.43 -13.20 -49.27
C THR A 75 -25.96 -11.76 -49.01
N ALA A 76 -25.32 -11.22 -50.04
CA ALA A 76 -25.00 -9.82 -50.21
C ALA A 76 -26.26 -8.98 -50.42
N LEU A 77 -26.29 -7.78 -49.83
CA LEU A 77 -27.05 -6.64 -50.34
C LEU A 77 -26.15 -5.41 -50.21
N ALA A 78 -25.75 -4.89 -51.37
CA ALA A 78 -25.14 -3.59 -51.55
C ALA A 78 -26.25 -2.61 -51.92
N ASP A 79 -26.21 -1.43 -51.30
CA ASP A 79 -26.68 -0.11 -51.77
C ASP A 79 -26.12 0.86 -50.72
N GLY A 80 -25.30 1.88 -51.00
CA GLY A 80 -25.26 2.75 -52.16
C GLY A 80 -25.69 4.14 -51.71
N MET A 81 -24.79 4.95 -51.11
CA MET A 81 -24.95 6.41 -51.07
C MET A 81 -23.62 7.14 -51.13
N ALA A 82 -23.59 8.14 -52.00
CA ALA A 82 -22.44 8.81 -52.54
C ALA A 82 -22.02 10.06 -51.75
N ALA A 83 -20.71 10.34 -51.89
CA ALA A 83 -20.00 11.60 -51.96
C ALA A 83 -20.68 12.91 -51.48
N ALA A 84 -20.01 13.59 -50.55
CA ALA A 84 -19.84 15.04 -50.58
C ALA A 84 -18.38 15.37 -50.23
N GLU A 85 -17.60 15.70 -51.26
CA GLU A 85 -16.25 16.25 -51.13
C GLU A 85 -16.36 17.75 -50.83
N VAL A 86 -15.65 18.20 -49.79
CA VAL A 86 -15.40 19.62 -49.50
C VAL A 86 -13.89 19.82 -49.62
N PRO A 87 -13.38 20.71 -50.48
CA PRO A 87 -11.95 20.94 -50.59
C PRO A 87 -11.51 21.89 -49.49
N VAL A 88 -10.60 21.44 -48.62
CA VAL A 88 -9.82 22.34 -47.76
C VAL A 88 -8.46 22.52 -48.41
N GLN A 89 -8.24 23.76 -48.83
CA GLN A 89 -7.03 24.29 -49.42
C GLN A 89 -5.88 24.20 -48.41
N VAL A 90 -4.74 23.67 -48.87
CA VAL A 90 -3.51 23.51 -48.11
C VAL A 90 -2.59 24.68 -48.48
N ASP A 91 -2.46 25.65 -47.57
CA ASP A 91 -1.30 26.53 -47.47
C ASP A 91 -0.61 26.12 -46.16
N GLY A 92 0.62 25.61 -46.11
CA GLY A 92 1.81 26.17 -46.74
C GLY A 92 2.45 27.19 -45.80
N GLY A 93 2.91 26.76 -44.61
CA GLY A 93 3.48 27.66 -43.60
C GLY A 93 4.41 26.96 -42.62
N ASP A 94 5.65 27.44 -42.64
CA ASP A 94 6.89 27.03 -41.98
C ASP A 94 6.88 26.40 -40.58
N ALA A 95 7.84 25.49 -40.40
CA ALA A 95 8.28 24.92 -39.15
C ALA A 95 8.93 25.98 -38.25
N ALA A 96 8.33 26.26 -37.10
CA ALA A 96 8.96 26.94 -35.98
C ALA A 96 8.58 26.26 -34.65
N ASP A 97 9.58 25.63 -34.06
CA ASP A 97 9.90 25.58 -32.64
C ASP A 97 8.73 25.66 -31.63
N THR A 98 8.25 24.50 -31.16
CA THR A 98 7.32 24.39 -30.03
C THR A 98 8.07 24.09 -28.74
N THR A 99 8.77 25.08 -28.20
CA THR A 99 9.10 25.17 -26.78
C THR A 99 8.21 26.24 -26.15
N ASP A 100 6.99 25.86 -25.73
CA ASP A 100 6.25 26.44 -24.60
C ASP A 100 4.82 25.90 -24.56
N ALA A 101 4.60 24.89 -23.72
CA ALA A 101 3.26 24.41 -23.35
C ALA A 101 3.25 23.93 -21.87
N LEU A 102 4.02 24.62 -21.01
CA LEU A 102 4.09 24.37 -19.57
C LEU A 102 3.40 25.46 -18.72
N ALA A 103 2.85 26.51 -19.35
CA ALA A 103 2.21 27.62 -18.62
C ALA A 103 0.78 27.30 -18.11
N ASP A 104 0.06 26.35 -18.71
CA ASP A 104 -1.38 26.15 -18.42
C ASP A 104 -1.71 25.25 -17.21
N THR A 105 -0.71 24.78 -16.46
CA THR A 105 -0.93 24.00 -15.22
C THR A 105 -0.72 24.78 -13.92
N GLN A 106 -0.36 26.06 -13.97
CA GLN A 106 -0.27 26.90 -12.76
C GLN A 106 -1.64 27.18 -12.11
N GLY A 107 -2.73 27.12 -12.89
CA GLY A 107 -4.07 27.48 -12.39
C GLY A 107 -4.63 26.62 -11.24
N SER A 108 -4.14 25.38 -11.02
CA SER A 108 -4.57 24.58 -9.87
C SER A 108 -3.74 24.81 -8.61
N ALA A 109 -2.49 25.26 -8.75
CA ALA A 109 -1.69 25.69 -7.60
C ALA A 109 -2.23 27.02 -7.06
N ASP A 110 -2.60 27.93 -7.97
CA ASP A 110 -3.24 29.20 -7.62
C ASP A 110 -4.59 28.99 -6.92
N ALA A 111 -5.39 28.00 -7.30
CA ALA A 111 -6.65 27.69 -6.63
C ALA A 111 -6.49 27.19 -5.17
N ALA A 112 -5.37 26.56 -4.82
CA ALA A 112 -5.05 26.19 -3.44
C ALA A 112 -4.51 27.39 -2.63
N LEU A 113 -3.84 28.33 -3.30
CA LEU A 113 -3.46 29.64 -2.75
C LEU A 113 -4.66 30.57 -2.53
N GLU A 114 -5.71 30.46 -3.37
CA GLU A 114 -6.96 31.24 -3.28
C GLU A 114 -7.80 30.94 -2.02
N ALA A 115 -7.45 29.91 -1.24
CA ALA A 115 -7.98 29.74 0.13
C ALA A 115 -7.51 30.84 1.12
N GLY A 116 -6.74 31.83 0.65
CA GLY A 116 -6.62 33.15 1.29
C GLY A 116 -5.62 33.25 2.43
N GLY A 117 -4.80 32.22 2.65
CA GLY A 117 -3.68 32.28 3.59
C GLY A 117 -2.49 33.00 2.96
N ASP A 118 -2.08 34.13 3.52
CA ASP A 118 -0.87 34.86 3.11
C ASP A 118 0.38 33.96 3.28
N THR A 119 0.85 33.36 2.19
CA THR A 119 2.02 32.47 2.17
C THR A 119 3.31 33.19 2.53
N SER A 120 3.35 34.53 2.51
CA SER A 120 4.52 35.29 2.94
C SER A 120 4.82 35.15 4.44
N THR A 121 3.85 34.65 5.22
CA THR A 121 3.99 34.40 6.66
C THR A 121 4.53 33.01 7.00
N LEU A 122 4.58 32.09 6.03
CA LEU A 122 5.03 30.72 6.28
C LEU A 122 6.55 30.69 6.46
N LYS A 123 6.98 30.17 7.61
CA LYS A 123 8.41 29.99 7.90
C LYS A 123 8.98 28.89 6.98
N PRO A 124 10.06 29.15 6.23
CA PRO A 124 10.72 28.13 5.43
C PRO A 124 11.17 26.94 6.29
N ILE A 125 11.00 25.72 5.78
CA ILE A 125 11.33 24.47 6.49
C ILE A 125 12.67 23.94 5.99
N ALA A 126 13.59 23.64 6.90
CA ALA A 126 14.87 23.05 6.51
C ALA A 126 14.68 21.62 6.01
N LEU A 127 15.49 21.19 5.03
CA LEU A 127 15.42 19.81 4.50
C LEU A 127 15.53 18.76 5.61
N ALA A 128 16.41 18.96 6.60
CA ALA A 128 16.58 18.01 7.69
C ALA A 128 15.39 17.93 8.66
N GLU A 129 14.52 18.95 8.67
CA GLU A 129 13.34 19.04 9.54
C GLU A 129 12.08 18.54 8.84
N PHE A 130 12.09 18.48 7.51
CA PHE A 130 10.88 18.24 6.71
C PHE A 130 10.20 16.90 7.01
N ALA A 131 10.95 15.81 7.17
CA ALA A 131 10.35 14.50 7.51
C ALA A 131 9.61 14.54 8.86
N THR A 132 10.27 15.01 9.92
CA THR A 132 9.66 15.13 11.24
C THR A 132 8.47 16.08 11.22
N ALA A 133 8.57 17.20 10.51
CA ALA A 133 7.48 18.16 10.39
C ALA A 133 6.28 17.57 9.63
N THR A 134 6.53 16.77 8.60
CA THR A 134 5.48 16.02 7.86
C THR A 134 4.78 15.02 8.79
N ALA A 135 5.54 14.22 9.53
CA ALA A 135 4.98 13.27 10.51
C ALA A 135 4.12 13.97 11.57
N VAL A 136 4.58 15.11 12.10
CA VAL A 136 3.82 15.91 13.08
C VAL A 136 2.50 16.39 12.47
N GLN A 137 2.51 16.99 11.28
CA GLN A 137 1.30 17.52 10.66
C GLN A 137 0.32 16.41 10.26
N PHE A 138 0.82 15.31 9.69
CA PHE A 138 0.00 14.16 9.35
C PHE A 138 -0.70 13.57 10.59
N CYS A 139 0.06 13.35 11.67
CA CYS A 139 -0.49 12.81 12.91
C CYS A 139 -1.46 13.79 13.57
N GLN A 140 -1.15 15.08 13.58
CA GLN A 140 -2.06 16.09 14.13
C GLN A 140 -3.38 16.11 13.34
N ALA A 141 -3.32 16.21 12.01
CA ALA A 141 -4.51 16.23 11.15
C ALA A 141 -5.39 15.00 11.39
N ASN A 142 -4.78 13.81 11.46
CA ASN A 142 -5.52 12.57 11.69
C ASN A 142 -6.20 12.48 13.06
N PHE A 143 -5.61 13.05 14.11
CA PHE A 143 -6.18 13.00 15.45
C PHE A 143 -7.18 14.13 15.73
N THR A 144 -7.04 15.29 15.10
CA THR A 144 -7.87 16.47 15.41
C THR A 144 -8.94 16.76 14.36
N THR A 145 -8.62 16.55 13.08
CA THR A 145 -9.41 17.07 11.97
C THR A 145 -10.07 15.94 11.18
N CYS A 146 -9.36 14.84 10.98
CA CYS A 146 -9.87 13.71 10.24
C CYS A 146 -10.69 12.79 11.15
N LEU A 147 -11.95 12.55 10.78
CA LEU A 147 -12.81 11.55 11.44
C LEU A 147 -12.23 10.12 11.34
N GLN A 148 -11.16 9.94 10.57
CA GLN A 148 -10.37 8.71 10.48
C GLN A 148 -9.43 8.48 11.68
N GLY A 149 -9.40 9.35 12.70
CA GLY A 149 -8.63 9.09 13.92
C GLY A 149 -8.94 7.72 14.55
N GLU A 150 -10.15 7.20 14.40
CA GLU A 150 -10.50 5.84 14.85
C GLU A 150 -9.84 4.70 14.05
N LYS A 151 -9.38 4.98 12.82
CA LYS A 151 -8.74 4.00 11.93
C LYS A 151 -7.23 3.97 12.03
N MET A 152 -6.59 4.90 12.75
CA MET A 152 -5.13 4.96 12.90
C MET A 152 -4.60 3.99 13.97
N PRO A 153 -3.35 3.48 13.84
CA PRO A 153 -2.81 2.45 14.77
C PRO A 153 -2.58 2.97 16.14
N PHE A 154 -2.31 4.25 16.15
CA PHE A 154 -1.58 4.84 17.21
C PHE A 154 -2.59 5.22 18.27
N ALA A 155 -2.34 4.79 19.50
CA ALA A 155 -3.16 5.18 20.64
C ALA A 155 -3.02 6.69 20.95
N THR A 156 -1.91 7.31 20.57
CA THR A 156 -1.65 8.74 20.81
C THR A 156 -0.97 9.41 19.61
N GLN A 157 -1.09 10.73 19.53
CA GLN A 157 -0.43 11.54 18.52
C GLN A 157 1.11 11.41 18.61
N GLU A 158 1.67 11.39 19.81
CA GLU A 158 3.12 11.24 20.02
C GLU A 158 3.60 9.86 19.53
N GLY A 159 2.82 8.80 19.78
CA GLY A 159 3.09 7.46 19.27
C GLY A 159 3.10 7.43 17.73
N CYS A 160 2.15 8.13 17.11
CA CYS A 160 2.09 8.30 15.66
C CYS A 160 3.34 9.00 15.12
N VAL A 161 3.72 10.14 15.70
CA VAL A 161 4.88 10.92 15.23
C VAL A 161 6.18 10.12 15.37
N ALA A 162 6.37 9.44 16.50
CA ALA A 162 7.55 8.62 16.74
C ALA A 162 7.65 7.47 15.73
N ALA A 163 6.53 6.80 15.46
CA ALA A 163 6.47 5.67 14.54
C ALA A 163 6.73 6.10 13.09
N LEU A 164 6.10 7.18 12.62
CA LEU A 164 6.32 7.72 11.27
C LEU A 164 7.74 8.26 11.10
N THR A 165 8.25 9.04 12.06
CA THR A 165 9.63 9.56 11.99
C THR A 165 10.65 8.42 11.92
N ALA A 166 10.41 7.30 12.62
CA ALA A 166 11.29 6.15 12.58
C ALA A 166 11.21 5.36 11.26
N ALA A 167 10.01 5.22 10.68
CA ALA A 167 9.83 4.61 9.37
C ALA A 167 10.46 5.47 8.26
N ASP A 168 10.15 6.76 8.26
CA ASP A 168 10.58 7.72 7.25
C ASP A 168 12.08 8.01 7.31
N ALA A 169 12.76 7.74 8.43
CA ALA A 169 14.20 7.98 8.56
C ALA A 169 15.02 7.29 7.45
N THR A 170 14.57 6.13 6.95
CA THR A 170 15.26 5.42 5.87
C THR A 170 14.94 6.01 4.50
N ASP A 171 13.66 6.15 4.17
CA ASP A 171 13.22 6.63 2.85
C ASP A 171 13.58 8.11 2.64
N PHE A 172 13.50 8.90 3.71
CA PHE A 172 13.91 10.29 3.69
C PHE A 172 15.42 10.46 3.59
N ALA A 173 16.23 9.53 4.15
CA ALA A 173 17.68 9.57 3.97
C ALA A 173 18.07 9.49 2.48
N ASP A 174 17.33 8.73 1.67
CA ASP A 174 17.53 8.67 0.23
C ASP A 174 17.18 9.99 -0.45
N LEU A 175 16.06 10.64 -0.09
CA LEU A 175 15.71 11.97 -0.62
C LEU A 175 16.75 13.04 -0.25
N VAL A 176 17.28 12.99 0.97
CA VAL A 176 18.37 13.86 1.43
C VAL A 176 19.63 13.59 0.62
N ALA A 177 19.98 12.32 0.37
CA ALA A 177 21.14 11.95 -0.43
C ALA A 177 20.99 12.41 -1.90
N LEU A 178 19.82 12.24 -2.50
CA LEU A 178 19.52 12.69 -3.86
C LEU A 178 19.59 14.23 -3.96
N THR A 179 19.08 14.95 -2.96
CA THR A 179 19.19 16.41 -2.89
C THR A 179 20.65 16.86 -2.78
N LYS A 180 21.45 16.21 -1.90
CA LYS A 180 22.89 16.49 -1.76
C LYS A 180 23.69 16.18 -3.03
N SER A 181 23.29 15.16 -3.78
CA SER A 181 23.90 14.82 -5.07
C SER A 181 23.48 15.74 -6.23
N GLY A 182 22.51 16.63 -6.00
CA GLY A 182 21.98 17.57 -6.99
C GLY A 182 20.93 17.00 -7.94
N VAL A 183 20.54 15.73 -7.78
CA VAL A 183 19.47 15.06 -8.56
C VAL A 183 18.11 15.67 -8.25
N LEU A 184 17.88 16.03 -6.98
CA LEU A 184 16.69 16.77 -6.53
C LEU A 184 17.08 18.18 -6.13
N THR A 185 16.16 19.13 -6.29
CA THR A 185 16.20 20.45 -5.65
C THR A 185 15.07 20.53 -4.64
N PHE A 186 15.39 20.89 -3.40
CA PHE A 186 14.42 21.06 -2.33
C PHE A 186 14.04 22.53 -2.19
N ASP A 187 12.75 22.83 -2.21
CA ASP A 187 12.21 24.18 -1.99
C ASP A 187 11.64 24.29 -0.56
N PRO A 188 12.29 25.06 0.33
CA PRO A 188 11.87 25.16 1.73
C PRO A 188 10.57 25.95 1.93
N VAL A 189 10.16 26.78 0.97
CA VAL A 189 8.90 27.53 1.02
C VAL A 189 7.76 26.63 0.55
N ALA A 190 7.96 25.93 -0.57
CA ALA A 190 7.00 24.92 -1.04
C ALA A 190 6.77 23.83 0.02
N ALA A 191 7.81 23.44 0.76
CA ALA A 191 7.71 22.54 1.91
C ALA A 191 6.72 23.06 2.96
N ALA A 192 6.79 24.34 3.33
CA ALA A 192 5.88 24.93 4.30
C ALA A 192 4.43 24.96 3.79
N VAL A 193 4.23 25.30 2.51
CA VAL A 193 2.90 25.29 1.88
C VAL A 193 2.31 23.88 1.82
N CYS A 194 3.14 22.88 1.46
CA CYS A 194 2.74 21.48 1.48
C CYS A 194 2.28 21.04 2.88
N LEU A 195 3.04 21.36 3.93
CA LEU A 195 2.66 21.00 5.29
C LEU A 195 1.36 21.66 5.76
N ALA A 196 1.12 22.91 5.36
CA ALA A 196 -0.15 23.58 5.64
C ALA A 196 -1.33 22.89 4.95
N ALA A 197 -1.14 22.39 3.71
CA ALA A 197 -2.17 21.67 2.98
C ALA A 197 -2.44 20.27 3.58
N VAL A 198 -1.40 19.57 4.03
CA VAL A 198 -1.55 18.27 4.74
C VAL A 198 -2.41 18.41 5.99
N ALA A 199 -2.36 19.55 6.67
CA ALA A 199 -3.14 19.79 7.89
C ALA A 199 -4.67 19.86 7.67
N VAL A 200 -5.12 20.12 6.43
CA VAL A 200 -6.53 20.39 6.12
C VAL A 200 -7.19 19.37 5.18
N HIS A 201 -6.41 18.58 4.43
CA HIS A 201 -6.94 17.63 3.44
C HIS A 201 -6.83 16.18 3.89
N CYS A 202 -7.81 15.71 4.66
CA CYS A 202 -7.85 14.32 5.14
C CYS A 202 -7.98 13.28 4.03
N ASP A 203 -8.70 13.60 2.95
CA ASP A 203 -8.96 12.67 1.84
C ASP A 203 -7.80 12.59 0.84
N ASP A 204 -6.90 13.59 0.84
CA ASP A 204 -5.74 13.64 -0.07
C ASP A 204 -4.48 12.99 0.52
N LEU A 205 -4.53 12.54 1.79
CA LEU A 205 -3.41 11.87 2.44
C LEU A 205 -3.15 10.46 1.87
N ASP A 206 -4.17 9.81 1.30
CA ASP A 206 -4.05 8.50 0.65
C ASP A 206 -3.52 8.61 -0.80
N LEU A 207 -3.32 9.82 -1.30
CA LEU A 207 -2.81 10.02 -2.65
C LEU A 207 -1.29 9.83 -2.66
N VAL A 208 -0.82 8.95 -3.54
CA VAL A 208 0.60 8.72 -3.83
C VAL A 208 1.39 10.01 -4.15
N ASP A 209 0.71 11.07 -4.61
CA ASP A 209 1.31 12.38 -4.94
C ASP A 209 1.08 13.45 -3.83
N GLY A 210 0.31 13.15 -2.77
CA GLY A 210 -0.11 14.08 -1.73
C GLY A 210 -1.05 15.21 -2.20
N PRO A 211 -1.34 16.19 -1.32
CA PRO A 211 -2.06 17.42 -1.69
C PRO A 211 -1.38 18.18 -2.83
N ALA A 212 -2.15 18.93 -3.62
CA ALA A 212 -1.68 19.66 -4.81
C ALA A 212 -0.37 20.46 -4.66
N PRO A 213 -0.06 21.15 -3.52
CA PRO A 213 1.22 21.86 -3.38
C PRO A 213 2.42 20.94 -3.10
N CYS A 214 2.23 19.72 -2.61
CA CYS A 214 3.30 18.83 -2.17
C CYS A 214 4.25 18.33 -3.27
N PRO A 215 3.81 18.04 -4.51
CA PRO A 215 4.73 17.70 -5.60
C PRO A 215 5.80 18.76 -5.91
N SER A 216 5.61 20.01 -5.49
CA SER A 216 6.57 21.10 -5.74
C SER A 216 7.72 21.18 -4.73
N VAL A 217 7.62 20.47 -3.59
CA VAL A 217 8.64 20.46 -2.52
C VAL A 217 9.99 19.97 -3.03
N PHE A 218 9.96 18.96 -3.88
CA PHE A 218 11.13 18.35 -4.47
C PHE A 218 11.00 18.39 -5.99
N GLN A 219 11.94 19.06 -6.64
CA GLN A 219 11.98 19.18 -8.08
C GLN A 219 13.08 18.27 -8.64
N GLY A 220 12.66 17.20 -9.29
CA GLY A 220 13.56 16.29 -10.00
C GLY A 220 14.11 16.87 -11.28
N LYS A 221 15.36 16.51 -11.59
CA LYS A 221 16.06 16.92 -12.81
C LYS A 221 16.19 15.81 -13.86
N ALA A 222 15.69 14.61 -13.58
CA ALA A 222 15.78 13.50 -14.51
C ALA A 222 14.81 13.73 -15.69
N ALA A 223 15.37 13.82 -16.90
CA ALA A 223 14.60 14.00 -18.12
C ALA A 223 13.75 12.75 -18.45
N ASN A 224 12.74 12.90 -19.30
CA ASN A 224 12.01 11.76 -19.85
C ASN A 224 12.96 10.71 -20.47
N GLY A 225 12.77 9.44 -20.14
CA GLY A 225 13.62 8.31 -20.50
C GLY A 225 14.83 8.09 -19.58
N ALA A 226 15.18 9.05 -18.71
CA ALA A 226 16.27 8.88 -17.76
C ALA A 226 15.92 7.85 -16.68
N LYS A 227 16.95 7.25 -16.09
CA LYS A 227 16.82 6.26 -15.02
C LYS A 227 16.35 6.95 -13.73
N CYS A 228 15.42 6.32 -13.02
CA CYS A 228 14.88 6.84 -11.76
C CYS A 228 14.63 5.72 -10.75
N THR A 229 14.61 6.10 -9.48
CA THR A 229 14.21 5.25 -8.35
C THR A 229 12.92 5.78 -7.70
N TYR A 230 12.66 7.07 -7.77
CA TYR A 230 11.49 7.71 -7.18
C TYR A 230 10.80 8.61 -8.22
N ASN A 231 9.48 8.72 -8.13
CA ASN A 231 8.69 9.61 -9.01
C ASN A 231 9.22 11.05 -9.00
N VAL A 232 9.66 11.49 -7.83
CA VAL A 232 10.16 12.83 -7.57
C VAL A 232 11.45 13.16 -8.31
N GLU A 233 12.24 12.16 -8.72
CA GLU A 233 13.45 12.38 -9.55
C GLU A 233 13.11 12.89 -10.95
N CYS A 234 11.90 12.60 -11.43
CA CYS A 234 11.47 12.84 -12.79
C CYS A 234 10.83 14.22 -13.02
N GLY A 235 10.83 15.10 -12.01
CA GLY A 235 10.24 16.45 -12.14
C GLY A 235 8.75 16.40 -12.48
N SER A 236 8.35 16.93 -13.65
CA SER A 236 6.96 16.91 -14.13
C SER A 236 6.50 15.56 -14.72
N HIS A 237 7.40 14.57 -14.74
CA HIS A 237 7.14 13.21 -15.20
C HIS A 237 6.82 12.28 -14.00
N TYR A 238 6.86 10.97 -14.20
CA TYR A 238 6.80 9.99 -13.13
C TYR A 238 7.78 8.86 -13.41
N CYS A 239 8.18 8.13 -12.37
CA CYS A 239 9.06 6.99 -12.52
C CYS A 239 8.20 5.76 -12.84
N ALA A 240 8.22 5.32 -14.10
CA ALA A 240 7.28 4.32 -14.58
C ALA A 240 7.50 2.96 -13.91
N ASP A 241 6.44 2.37 -13.35
CA ASP A 241 6.43 1.02 -12.78
C ASP A 241 6.31 -0.04 -13.88
N ASN A 242 7.09 0.09 -14.95
CA ASN A 242 7.05 -0.81 -16.10
C ASN A 242 7.79 -2.13 -15.88
N TRP A 243 7.97 -2.53 -14.61
CA TRP A 243 8.83 -3.66 -14.25
C TRP A 243 10.20 -3.61 -14.94
N GLU A 244 10.72 -2.44 -15.32
CA GLU A 244 12.08 -2.32 -15.86
C GLU A 244 12.96 -1.72 -14.77
N CYS A 245 14.13 -2.32 -14.51
CA CYS A 245 15.06 -1.83 -13.50
C CYS A 245 16.44 -1.50 -14.11
N PRO A 246 16.95 -0.26 -13.95
CA PRO A 246 16.29 0.87 -13.29
C PRO A 246 15.09 1.38 -14.10
N ARG A 247 14.06 1.83 -13.38
CA ARG A 247 12.85 2.40 -13.99
C ARG A 247 13.21 3.65 -14.79
N THR A 248 12.33 4.03 -15.69
CA THR A 248 12.53 5.22 -16.52
C THR A 248 11.50 6.28 -16.25
N CYS A 249 11.93 7.54 -16.26
CA CYS A 249 11.03 8.67 -16.19
C CYS A 249 10.13 8.66 -17.45
N LYS A 250 8.82 8.60 -17.27
CA LYS A 250 7.84 8.72 -18.36
C LYS A 250 7.02 9.98 -18.18
N LYS A 251 6.74 10.64 -19.31
CA LYS A 251 5.83 11.79 -19.34
C LYS A 251 4.45 11.39 -18.79
N ARG A 252 3.92 12.21 -17.88
CA ARG A 252 2.55 12.07 -17.39
C ARG A 252 1.55 12.22 -18.54
N VAL A 253 0.50 11.41 -18.54
CA VAL A 253 -0.53 11.44 -19.57
C VAL A 253 -1.43 12.67 -19.37
N ALA A 254 -1.61 13.47 -20.42
CA ALA A 254 -2.39 14.70 -20.35
C ALA A 254 -3.87 14.43 -20.02
N LEU A 255 -4.54 15.42 -19.43
CA LEU A 255 -5.97 15.37 -19.16
C LEU A 255 -6.76 15.09 -20.47
N GLY A 256 -7.74 14.18 -20.40
CA GLY A 256 -8.56 13.73 -21.53
C GLY A 256 -7.93 12.67 -22.43
N ALA A 257 -6.60 12.48 -22.38
CA ALA A 257 -5.91 11.48 -23.19
C ALA A 257 -6.14 10.06 -22.66
N ALA A 258 -5.97 9.07 -23.54
CA ALA A 258 -6.09 7.67 -23.18
C ALA A 258 -4.99 7.24 -22.22
N CYS A 259 -5.34 6.42 -21.24
CA CYS A 259 -4.42 5.91 -20.22
C CYS A 259 -4.75 4.47 -19.84
N THR A 260 -3.77 3.81 -19.24
CA THR A 260 -3.88 2.49 -18.61
C THR A 260 -3.80 2.62 -17.07
N PRO A 261 -4.21 1.60 -16.30
CA PRO A 261 -4.10 1.64 -14.83
C PRO A 261 -2.68 1.87 -14.30
N THR A 262 -1.65 1.59 -15.11
CA THR A 262 -0.23 1.81 -14.78
C THR A 262 0.28 3.21 -15.14
N ASP A 263 -0.46 3.97 -15.94
CA ASP A 263 -0.08 5.33 -16.31
C ASP A 263 -0.36 6.32 -15.19
N LYS A 264 0.52 7.31 -15.03
CA LYS A 264 0.25 8.47 -14.18
C LYS A 264 -0.21 9.62 -15.04
N CYS A 265 -1.43 10.07 -14.79
CA CYS A 265 -1.96 11.26 -15.42
C CYS A 265 -1.24 12.51 -14.90
N ALA A 266 -1.49 13.65 -15.57
CA ALA A 266 -1.09 14.97 -15.11
C ALA A 266 -1.40 15.16 -13.61
N ILE A 267 -0.61 15.97 -12.92
CA ILE A 267 -0.81 16.25 -11.49
C ILE A 267 -2.25 16.73 -11.28
N GLY A 268 -2.92 16.22 -10.24
CA GLY A 268 -4.35 16.49 -10.02
C GLY A 268 -5.29 15.74 -10.97
N SER A 269 -4.84 14.69 -11.68
CA SER A 269 -5.66 13.80 -12.51
C SER A 269 -5.42 12.32 -12.19
N VAL A 270 -6.37 11.45 -12.52
CA VAL A 270 -6.29 9.99 -12.34
C VAL A 270 -6.75 9.27 -13.61
N CYS A 271 -6.22 8.07 -13.86
CA CYS A 271 -6.68 7.25 -14.98
C CYS A 271 -8.00 6.58 -14.61
N PHE A 272 -9.08 6.93 -15.31
CA PHE A 272 -10.41 6.38 -15.08
C PHE A 272 -11.16 6.19 -16.40
N GLY A 273 -11.80 5.04 -16.60
CA GLY A 273 -12.48 4.74 -17.87
C GLY A 273 -11.54 4.80 -19.08
N ALA A 274 -10.29 4.36 -18.92
CA ALA A 274 -9.21 4.45 -19.90
C ALA A 274 -8.86 5.87 -20.37
N LYS A 275 -9.24 6.92 -19.62
CA LYS A 275 -8.85 8.31 -19.88
C LYS A 275 -8.35 9.01 -18.62
N CYS A 276 -7.42 9.93 -18.79
CA CYS A 276 -7.04 10.81 -17.70
C CYS A 276 -8.16 11.80 -17.44
N VAL A 277 -8.70 11.79 -16.23
CA VAL A 277 -9.73 12.73 -15.78
C VAL A 277 -9.23 13.49 -14.57
N ALA A 278 -9.65 14.74 -14.40
CA ALA A 278 -9.22 15.55 -13.28
C ALA A 278 -9.73 14.91 -11.97
N LYS A 279 -8.90 14.93 -10.93
CA LYS A 279 -9.25 14.57 -9.54
C LYS A 279 -10.12 15.64 -8.87
N VAL A 280 -10.76 16.50 -9.65
CA VAL A 280 -11.64 17.53 -9.10
C VAL A 280 -12.83 16.81 -8.45
N PRO A 281 -13.21 17.17 -7.22
CA PRO A 281 -14.42 16.68 -6.61
C PRO A 281 -15.59 16.89 -7.57
N LYS A 282 -16.10 15.78 -8.09
CA LYS A 282 -17.10 15.79 -9.16
C LYS A 282 -18.46 16.20 -8.59
N ASN A 283 -19.13 17.13 -9.27
CA ASN A 283 -20.50 17.54 -8.94
C ASN A 283 -21.49 16.39 -9.20
N VAL A 284 -22.71 16.51 -8.68
CA VAL A 284 -23.79 15.54 -8.94
C VAL A 284 -23.95 15.30 -10.45
N GLY A 285 -24.04 14.02 -10.84
CA GLY A 285 -24.20 13.54 -12.21
C GLY A 285 -22.89 13.32 -12.98
N ALA A 286 -21.76 13.84 -12.52
CA ALA A 286 -20.48 13.62 -13.19
C ALA A 286 -19.98 12.18 -12.98
N ALA A 287 -19.41 11.58 -14.03
CA ALA A 287 -18.95 10.20 -14.00
C ALA A 287 -17.82 10.02 -12.99
N CYS A 288 -17.88 9.06 -12.08
CA CYS A 288 -16.93 8.80 -11.00
C CYS A 288 -16.47 7.34 -10.99
N GLY A 289 -15.42 7.06 -10.21
CA GLY A 289 -14.91 5.71 -9.99
C GLY A 289 -14.65 5.45 -8.52
N ALA A 290 -13.57 4.72 -8.22
CA ALA A 290 -13.06 4.54 -6.87
C ALA A 290 -12.61 5.84 -6.16
N PHE A 291 -12.63 7.00 -6.83
CA PHE A 291 -12.15 8.28 -6.31
C PHE A 291 -13.13 9.43 -6.50
N SER A 292 -12.91 10.43 -5.65
CA SER A 292 -13.92 11.15 -4.89
C SER A 292 -14.85 12.06 -5.70
N CYS A 293 -16.14 11.85 -5.50
CA CYS A 293 -17.11 12.92 -5.66
C CYS A 293 -16.85 14.02 -4.64
N LYS A 294 -17.44 15.21 -4.84
CA LYS A 294 -17.36 16.29 -3.83
C LYS A 294 -17.83 15.79 -2.45
N GLU A 295 -17.25 16.33 -1.39
CA GLU A 295 -17.71 16.06 -0.02
C GLU A 295 -19.25 16.16 0.07
N GLY A 296 -19.87 15.17 0.72
CA GLY A 296 -21.32 15.03 0.76
C GLY A 296 -21.92 14.26 -0.43
N LEU A 297 -21.11 13.78 -1.36
CA LEU A 297 -21.51 12.95 -2.50
C LEU A 297 -20.80 11.58 -2.44
N TYR A 298 -21.36 10.58 -3.13
CA TYR A 298 -20.76 9.25 -3.32
C TYR A 298 -20.79 8.84 -4.79
N CYS A 299 -19.98 7.85 -5.16
CA CYS A 299 -20.03 7.27 -6.48
C CYS A 299 -21.04 6.14 -6.53
N ASN A 300 -22.16 6.32 -7.22
CA ASN A 300 -23.21 5.31 -7.28
C ASN A 300 -22.84 4.13 -8.19
N SER A 301 -23.68 3.09 -8.19
CA SER A 301 -23.55 1.89 -9.03
C SER A 301 -23.52 2.15 -10.55
N LYS A 302 -23.91 3.35 -10.98
CA LYS A 302 -23.83 3.81 -12.38
C LYS A 302 -22.56 4.58 -12.68
N GLU A 303 -21.58 4.55 -11.77
CA GLU A 303 -20.33 5.32 -11.88
C GLU A 303 -20.63 6.82 -12.04
N GLN A 304 -21.58 7.36 -11.28
CA GLN A 304 -21.93 8.79 -11.26
C GLN A 304 -22.00 9.34 -9.84
N CYS A 305 -21.54 10.58 -9.67
CA CYS A 305 -21.64 11.26 -8.39
C CYS A 305 -23.10 11.54 -8.03
N ALA A 306 -23.52 11.08 -6.86
CA ALA A 306 -24.85 11.32 -6.33
C ALA A 306 -24.74 11.92 -4.93
N THR A 307 -25.74 12.70 -4.51
CA THR A 307 -25.83 13.17 -3.12
C THR A 307 -25.97 11.98 -2.19
N LEU A 308 -25.24 11.98 -1.08
CA LEU A 308 -25.41 10.97 -0.04
C LEU A 308 -26.87 10.84 0.36
N ASN A 309 -27.35 9.61 0.39
CA ASN A 309 -28.73 9.27 0.70
C ASN A 309 -28.99 9.51 2.19
N LYS A 310 -30.10 10.17 2.52
CA LYS A 310 -30.55 10.39 3.89
C LYS A 310 -31.21 9.14 4.46
N ALA A 311 -31.37 9.10 5.78
CA ALA A 311 -32.13 8.04 6.45
C ALA A 311 -33.52 7.84 5.79
N GLY A 312 -33.88 6.59 5.53
CA GLY A 312 -35.11 6.16 4.85
C GLY A 312 -35.04 6.19 3.32
N GLN A 313 -33.97 6.69 2.70
CA GLN A 313 -33.80 6.67 1.25
C GLN A 313 -33.15 5.36 0.77
N PRO A 314 -33.44 4.91 -0.46
CA PRO A 314 -32.81 3.74 -1.02
C PRO A 314 -31.31 3.96 -1.22
N CYS A 315 -30.55 2.89 -1.14
CA CYS A 315 -29.10 2.86 -1.27
C CYS A 315 -28.66 1.66 -2.11
N ASP A 316 -27.59 1.82 -2.88
CA ASP A 316 -27.13 0.82 -3.85
C ASP A 316 -25.74 0.25 -3.54
N ILE A 317 -24.94 0.93 -2.72
CA ILE A 317 -23.64 0.45 -2.23
C ILE A 317 -23.38 0.88 -0.79
N VAL A 318 -22.46 0.20 -0.12
CA VAL A 318 -21.92 0.64 1.18
C VAL A 318 -21.25 2.00 1.00
N GLY A 319 -21.54 2.95 1.90
CA GLY A 319 -21.02 4.32 1.82
C GLY A 319 -21.86 5.30 0.99
N SER A 320 -22.97 4.85 0.37
CA SER A 320 -23.92 5.74 -0.32
C SER A 320 -24.81 6.57 0.62
N CYS A 321 -24.79 6.25 1.92
CA CYS A 321 -25.60 6.88 2.94
C CYS A 321 -24.82 7.99 3.67
N GLY A 322 -25.52 9.06 4.07
CA GLY A 322 -24.93 10.18 4.79
C GLY A 322 -24.30 9.81 6.13
N ILE A 323 -23.49 10.71 6.69
CA ILE A 323 -22.89 10.55 8.03
C ILE A 323 -23.98 10.18 9.06
N GLY A 324 -23.70 9.16 9.87
CA GLY A 324 -24.63 8.64 10.87
C GLY A 324 -25.66 7.64 10.33
N THR A 325 -25.57 7.23 9.07
CA THR A 325 -26.43 6.20 8.46
C THR A 325 -25.61 5.14 7.73
N GLN A 326 -26.17 3.95 7.56
CA GLN A 326 -25.55 2.83 6.84
C GLN A 326 -26.51 2.22 5.82
N CYS A 327 -25.96 1.66 4.74
CA CYS A 327 -26.75 0.97 3.72
C CYS A 327 -26.93 -0.49 4.12
N ILE A 328 -28.13 -0.86 4.54
CA ILE A 328 -28.50 -2.26 4.82
C ILE A 328 -29.08 -2.88 3.55
N ASP A 329 -28.64 -4.09 3.20
CA ASP A 329 -29.06 -4.87 2.02
C ASP A 329 -28.65 -4.29 0.65
N SER A 330 -27.38 -3.87 0.51
CA SER A 330 -26.83 -3.20 -0.68
C SER A 330 -26.94 -3.99 -2.01
N GLY A 331 -27.25 -5.29 -1.99
CA GLY A 331 -27.35 -6.11 -3.21
C GLY A 331 -28.65 -5.98 -4.01
N SER A 332 -29.73 -5.39 -3.45
CA SER A 332 -31.06 -5.39 -4.11
C SER A 332 -31.89 -4.12 -3.90
N GLY A 333 -31.23 -2.99 -3.67
CA GLY A 333 -31.89 -1.72 -3.37
C GLY A 333 -32.11 -1.58 -1.86
N GLY A 334 -30.99 -1.57 -1.13
CA GLY A 334 -30.97 -1.39 0.31
C GLY A 334 -31.62 -0.07 0.74
N THR A 335 -31.72 0.15 2.03
CA THR A 335 -32.20 1.43 2.59
C THR A 335 -31.17 2.00 3.55
N CYS A 336 -30.94 3.31 3.47
CA CYS A 336 -30.13 4.01 4.46
C CYS A 336 -30.87 4.05 5.79
N LEU A 337 -30.37 3.32 6.77
CA LEU A 337 -30.90 3.36 8.13
C LEU A 337 -29.94 4.12 9.04
N PRO A 338 -30.44 4.84 10.07
CA PRO A 338 -29.58 5.37 11.12
C PRO A 338 -28.66 4.28 11.66
N MET A 339 -27.38 4.60 11.87
CA MET A 339 -26.49 3.67 12.54
C MET A 339 -27.04 3.38 13.95
N PRO A 340 -27.16 2.11 14.36
CA PRO A 340 -27.66 1.77 15.67
C PRO A 340 -26.83 2.43 16.78
N LYS A 341 -27.56 3.03 17.72
CA LYS A 341 -27.02 3.71 18.89
C LYS A 341 -26.69 2.69 19.98
N LYS A 342 -26.14 3.18 21.09
CA LYS A 342 -25.84 2.35 22.26
C LYS A 342 -27.03 1.47 22.66
N ASN A 343 -26.80 0.18 22.81
CA ASN A 343 -27.74 -0.89 23.13
C ASN A 343 -28.79 -1.20 22.05
N GLU A 344 -28.72 -0.60 20.86
CA GLU A 344 -29.55 -0.99 19.72
C GLU A 344 -28.94 -2.21 19.01
N ALA A 345 -29.80 -3.01 18.38
CA ALA A 345 -29.39 -4.24 17.72
C ALA A 345 -28.51 -3.95 16.49
N CYS A 346 -27.52 -4.82 16.26
CA CYS A 346 -26.63 -4.78 15.10
C CYS A 346 -26.34 -6.22 14.62
N VAL A 347 -25.86 -6.41 13.39
CA VAL A 347 -25.64 -7.74 12.81
C VAL A 347 -24.20 -7.84 12.35
N PRO A 348 -23.28 -8.44 13.14
CA PRO A 348 -21.87 -8.46 12.79
C PRO A 348 -21.69 -9.20 11.47
N ASP A 349 -21.29 -8.46 10.45
CA ASP A 349 -20.92 -9.04 9.17
C ASP A 349 -19.46 -9.47 9.28
N MET A 350 -19.21 -10.76 9.02
CA MET A 350 -17.87 -11.36 9.07
C MET A 350 -16.87 -10.67 8.13
N TRP A 351 -17.33 -9.87 7.17
CA TRP A 351 -16.50 -9.25 6.14
C TRP A 351 -16.34 -7.74 6.31
N SER A 352 -17.19 -7.10 7.12
CA SER A 352 -17.02 -5.71 7.51
C SER A 352 -16.36 -5.62 8.88
N ASP A 353 -15.42 -4.71 9.05
CA ASP A 353 -14.93 -4.31 10.36
C ASP A 353 -16.12 -3.97 11.29
N ALA A 354 -16.28 -4.70 12.41
CA ALA A 354 -17.43 -4.59 13.32
C ALA A 354 -17.71 -3.17 13.86
N SER A 355 -16.78 -2.23 13.67
CA SER A 355 -16.94 -0.80 13.93
C SER A 355 -17.82 -0.05 12.94
N THR A 356 -18.04 -0.54 11.72
CA THR A 356 -18.80 0.22 10.69
C THR A 356 -20.31 0.14 10.84
N GLN A 357 -20.80 -0.70 11.75
CA GLN A 357 -22.23 -0.98 11.89
C GLN A 357 -22.94 -0.21 12.99
N CYS A 358 -22.21 0.50 13.84
CA CYS A 358 -22.74 1.23 14.98
C CYS A 358 -22.38 2.71 14.88
N ALA A 359 -23.12 3.57 15.58
CA ALA A 359 -22.79 5.00 15.63
C ALA A 359 -21.35 5.22 16.12
N ALA A 360 -20.72 6.32 15.69
CA ALA A 360 -19.31 6.63 16.00
C ALA A 360 -18.95 6.42 17.48
N GLY A 361 -17.79 5.82 17.75
CA GLY A 361 -17.34 5.43 19.09
C GLY A 361 -17.94 4.13 19.65
N LEU A 362 -18.83 3.45 18.93
CA LEU A 362 -19.42 2.17 19.31
C LEU A 362 -18.93 1.03 18.41
N VAL A 363 -19.09 -0.21 18.85
CA VAL A 363 -18.79 -1.44 18.10
C VAL A 363 -19.96 -2.41 18.23
N CYS A 364 -20.21 -3.20 17.18
CA CYS A 364 -21.24 -4.23 17.24
C CYS A 364 -20.75 -5.42 18.09
N PHE A 365 -21.33 -5.58 19.27
CA PHE A 365 -20.98 -6.63 20.20
C PHE A 365 -21.91 -7.83 20.08
N ASN A 366 -21.36 -9.02 19.89
CA ASN A 366 -22.15 -10.24 19.77
C ASN A 366 -21.59 -11.35 20.68
N ASP A 367 -22.42 -11.83 21.61
CA ASP A 367 -22.15 -12.91 22.56
C ASP A 367 -22.28 -14.33 21.94
N GLY A 368 -22.18 -14.44 20.61
CA GLY A 368 -22.31 -15.70 19.88
C GLY A 368 -23.71 -16.00 19.33
N GLY A 369 -24.60 -15.01 19.30
CA GLY A 369 -25.88 -15.05 18.57
C GLY A 369 -25.74 -14.61 17.11
N GLU A 370 -26.85 -14.46 16.39
CA GLU A 370 -26.87 -13.85 15.04
C GLU A 370 -26.99 -12.31 15.09
N VAL A 371 -27.45 -11.78 16.22
CA VAL A 371 -27.70 -10.35 16.43
C VAL A 371 -26.91 -9.89 17.66
N GLY A 372 -26.11 -8.86 17.46
CA GLY A 372 -25.38 -8.16 18.52
C GLY A 372 -26.10 -6.89 19.01
N ALA A 373 -25.46 -6.18 19.93
CA ALA A 373 -25.85 -4.85 20.37
C ALA A 373 -24.69 -3.86 20.22
N CYS A 374 -24.98 -2.62 19.87
CA CYS A 374 -23.95 -1.59 19.78
C CYS A 374 -23.50 -1.15 21.18
N GLU A 375 -22.24 -1.39 21.52
CA GLU A 375 -21.67 -1.01 22.82
C GLU A 375 -20.47 -0.07 22.65
N PRO A 376 -20.16 0.77 23.65
CA PRO A 376 -18.93 1.55 23.63
C PRO A 376 -17.71 0.63 23.52
N LYS A 377 -16.70 1.06 22.76
CA LYS A 377 -15.40 0.38 22.74
C LYS A 377 -14.89 0.21 24.18
N VAL A 378 -14.45 -0.99 24.50
CA VAL A 378 -13.95 -1.32 25.84
C VAL A 378 -12.54 -0.74 25.97
N ALA A 379 -12.37 0.15 26.95
CA ALA A 379 -11.06 0.71 27.27
C ALA A 379 -10.09 -0.37 27.77
N ILE A 380 -8.79 -0.12 27.66
CA ILE A 380 -7.76 -1.00 28.22
C ILE A 380 -8.06 -1.26 29.71
N GLY A 381 -8.04 -2.54 30.10
CA GLY A 381 -8.39 -3.05 31.42
C GLY A 381 -9.87 -3.42 31.61
N GLY A 382 -10.76 -2.99 30.71
CA GLY A 382 -12.18 -3.35 30.74
C GLY A 382 -12.43 -4.78 30.25
N VAL A 383 -13.54 -5.39 30.68
CA VAL A 383 -13.93 -6.76 30.30
C VAL A 383 -14.40 -6.81 28.86
N CYS A 384 -13.99 -7.84 28.12
CA CYS A 384 -14.31 -8.03 26.71
C CYS A 384 -14.64 -9.51 26.43
N VAL A 385 -15.22 -9.81 25.26
CA VAL A 385 -15.48 -11.20 24.84
C VAL A 385 -14.63 -11.60 23.64
N ASN A 386 -14.38 -10.68 22.71
CA ASN A 386 -13.49 -10.84 21.56
C ASN A 386 -12.64 -9.57 21.34
N THR A 387 -11.60 -9.68 20.50
CA THR A 387 -10.65 -8.59 20.22
C THR A 387 -11.29 -7.36 19.58
N SER A 388 -12.34 -7.54 18.78
CA SER A 388 -13.06 -6.44 18.12
C SER A 388 -13.76 -5.50 19.12
N ASN A 389 -13.98 -5.95 20.36
CA ASN A 389 -14.49 -5.11 21.45
C ASN A 389 -13.49 -4.04 21.91
N CYS A 390 -12.21 -4.29 21.68
CA CYS A 390 -11.15 -3.47 22.21
C CYS A 390 -10.85 -2.29 21.28
N GLY A 391 -10.71 -1.10 21.86
CA GLY A 391 -10.41 0.09 21.08
C GLY A 391 -8.96 0.06 20.56
N GLY A 392 -8.79 0.03 19.23
CA GLY A 392 -7.49 0.09 18.56
C GLY A 392 -6.95 -1.29 18.18
N TRP A 393 -6.04 -1.33 17.21
CA TRP A 393 -5.59 -2.57 16.59
C TRP A 393 -4.45 -3.25 17.35
N ASP A 394 -3.82 -2.53 18.28
CA ASP A 394 -2.81 -3.07 19.20
C ASP A 394 -3.43 -3.52 20.55
N VAL A 395 -4.76 -3.53 20.67
CA VAL A 395 -5.47 -3.93 21.89
C VAL A 395 -6.25 -5.21 21.62
N HIS A 396 -5.92 -6.26 22.36
CA HIS A 396 -6.53 -7.58 22.21
C HIS A 396 -7.35 -7.94 23.43
N CYS A 397 -8.37 -8.78 23.20
CA CYS A 397 -9.17 -9.31 24.28
C CYS A 397 -8.53 -10.57 24.86
N VAL A 398 -7.83 -10.40 25.98
CA VAL A 398 -6.95 -11.42 26.56
C VAL A 398 -7.48 -11.88 27.91
N GLY A 399 -7.54 -13.20 28.12
CA GLY A 399 -7.87 -13.81 29.40
C GLY A 399 -8.62 -15.14 29.26
N PRO A 400 -8.77 -15.90 30.35
CA PRO A 400 -9.47 -17.17 30.33
C PRO A 400 -11.00 -16.98 30.37
N GLY A 401 -11.72 -17.75 29.55
CA GLY A 401 -13.18 -17.84 29.57
C GLY A 401 -13.88 -16.49 29.37
N ASN A 402 -14.80 -16.16 30.29
CA ASN A 402 -15.60 -14.93 30.26
C ASN A 402 -14.93 -13.75 30.99
N ASN A 403 -13.73 -13.94 31.56
CA ASN A 403 -12.97 -12.91 32.29
C ASN A 403 -11.85 -12.33 31.44
N LYS A 404 -12.06 -12.20 30.12
CA LYS A 404 -11.09 -11.53 29.25
C LYS A 404 -11.16 -10.03 29.47
N THR A 405 -10.03 -9.36 29.38
CA THR A 405 -9.95 -7.91 29.39
C THR A 405 -9.21 -7.38 28.19
N CYS A 406 -9.56 -6.18 27.76
CA CYS A 406 -8.84 -5.49 26.70
C CYS A 406 -7.45 -5.11 27.22
N GLN A 407 -6.41 -5.66 26.61
CA GLN A 407 -5.03 -5.42 27.00
C GLN A 407 -4.24 -5.00 25.77
N LEU A 408 -3.31 -4.07 25.96
CA LEU A 408 -2.29 -3.84 24.95
C LEU A 408 -1.54 -5.15 24.71
N LEU A 409 -1.27 -5.44 23.45
CA LEU A 409 -0.37 -6.51 23.07
C LEU A 409 0.95 -6.37 23.85
N SER A 410 1.43 -7.48 24.40
CA SER A 410 2.60 -7.52 25.26
C SER A 410 3.89 -7.37 24.44
N ASN A 411 4.80 -6.55 24.96
CA ASN A 411 6.19 -6.51 24.52
C ASN A 411 6.95 -7.77 24.93
N LYS A 412 8.19 -7.91 24.44
CA LYS A 412 9.13 -8.95 24.86
C LYS A 412 9.13 -9.19 26.37
N GLY A 413 9.04 -10.45 26.77
CA GLY A 413 9.00 -10.91 28.15
C GLY A 413 7.65 -10.76 28.84
N GLY A 414 6.70 -10.02 28.24
CA GLY A 414 5.35 -9.86 28.75
C GLY A 414 4.53 -11.15 28.65
N PRO A 415 3.46 -11.28 29.44
CA PRO A 415 2.61 -12.47 29.44
C PRO A 415 1.85 -12.59 28.12
N CYS A 416 1.60 -13.82 27.71
CA CYS A 416 0.89 -14.12 26.47
C CYS A 416 0.04 -15.39 26.67
N GLN A 417 -1.00 -15.57 25.86
CA GLN A 417 -1.81 -16.79 25.87
C GLN A 417 -1.90 -17.35 24.46
N LYS A 418 -1.63 -18.65 24.29
CA LYS A 418 -1.84 -19.34 23.03
C LYS A 418 -3.35 -19.53 22.86
N GLY A 419 -3.98 -18.71 22.02
CA GLY A 419 -5.42 -18.80 21.76
C GLY A 419 -5.78 -19.95 20.83
N ASP A 420 -6.99 -20.49 20.99
CA ASP A 420 -7.59 -21.58 20.18
C ASP A 420 -8.22 -21.09 18.86
N LEU A 421 -7.88 -19.91 18.36
CA LEU A 421 -8.53 -19.35 17.17
C LEU A 421 -7.94 -19.95 15.87
N ALA A 422 -8.84 -20.48 15.04
CA ALA A 422 -8.57 -21.22 13.80
C ALA A 422 -7.82 -20.43 12.70
N PHE A 423 -7.50 -19.15 12.92
CA PHE A 423 -6.79 -18.29 11.97
C PHE A 423 -5.49 -17.67 12.55
N GLY A 424 -4.85 -18.34 13.50
CA GLY A 424 -3.45 -18.03 13.85
C GLY A 424 -3.23 -16.61 14.38
N GLU A 425 -4.21 -16.03 15.07
CA GLU A 425 -4.06 -14.70 15.63
C GLU A 425 -3.12 -14.72 16.84
N TRP A 426 -2.06 -13.93 16.70
CA TRP A 426 -1.04 -13.49 17.65
C TRP A 426 -1.51 -13.64 19.10
N GLY A 427 -0.83 -14.50 19.86
CA GLY A 427 -1.17 -14.84 21.25
C GLY A 427 -1.01 -13.70 22.27
N GLY A 428 -1.46 -12.50 21.96
CA GLY A 428 -1.33 -11.32 22.81
C GLY A 428 0.05 -10.65 22.73
N CYS A 429 0.85 -10.88 21.70
CA CYS A 429 2.19 -10.30 21.55
C CYS A 429 2.26 -9.25 20.43
N LEU A 430 2.94 -8.13 20.70
CA LEU A 430 3.27 -7.14 19.68
C LEU A 430 4.23 -7.78 18.66
N ASN A 431 4.03 -7.53 17.37
CA ASN A 431 5.02 -7.89 16.35
C ASN A 431 6.35 -7.15 16.67
N PRO A 432 7.53 -7.80 16.71
CA PRO A 432 7.89 -9.13 16.18
C PRO A 432 8.05 -10.23 17.24
N PHE A 433 7.16 -10.30 18.23
CA PHE A 433 7.19 -11.33 19.26
C PHE A 433 6.16 -12.42 19.00
N THR A 434 6.47 -13.63 19.43
CA THR A 434 5.52 -14.76 19.41
C THR A 434 5.27 -15.28 20.82
N CYS A 435 4.11 -15.89 21.03
CA CYS A 435 3.72 -16.42 22.32
C CYS A 435 4.28 -17.84 22.51
N SER A 436 5.24 -18.00 23.42
CA SER A 436 5.80 -19.31 23.78
C SER A 436 5.96 -19.44 25.29
N GLY A 437 5.49 -20.56 25.84
CA GLY A 437 5.52 -20.81 27.30
C GLY A 437 4.78 -19.75 28.12
N GLY A 438 3.74 -19.11 27.55
CA GLY A 438 2.99 -18.05 28.20
C GLY A 438 3.71 -16.71 28.29
N LYS A 439 4.83 -16.52 27.56
CA LYS A 439 5.52 -15.24 27.42
C LYS A 439 5.75 -14.86 25.96
N CYS A 440 5.71 -13.55 25.68
CA CYS A 440 6.15 -13.01 24.41
C CYS A 440 7.67 -13.13 24.32
N ILE A 441 8.14 -14.01 23.45
CA ILE A 441 9.56 -14.18 23.16
C ILE A 441 9.88 -13.60 21.79
N ASP A 442 11.16 -13.34 21.53
CA ASP A 442 11.60 -13.05 20.16
C ASP A 442 11.14 -14.19 19.24
N LEU A 443 10.72 -13.86 18.02
CA LEU A 443 10.56 -14.87 16.99
C LEU A 443 11.87 -15.67 16.83
N PRO A 444 11.80 -17.00 16.60
CA PRO A 444 12.97 -17.84 16.51
C PRO A 444 13.98 -17.33 15.46
N LYS A 445 15.26 -17.43 15.83
CA LYS A 445 16.41 -16.98 15.06
C LYS A 445 16.88 -18.07 14.09
N LEU A 446 17.85 -17.74 13.25
CA LEU A 446 18.43 -18.67 12.28
C LEU A 446 18.86 -19.99 12.95
N GLY A 447 18.35 -21.11 12.45
CA GLY A 447 18.60 -22.47 12.94
C GLY A 447 17.71 -22.95 14.09
N GLU A 448 16.92 -22.05 14.71
CA GLU A 448 15.98 -22.41 15.79
C GLU A 448 14.69 -23.01 15.23
N THR A 449 14.03 -23.85 16.03
CA THR A 449 12.79 -24.52 15.64
C THR A 449 11.65 -23.49 15.51
N CYS A 450 10.89 -23.59 14.42
CA CYS A 450 9.70 -22.78 14.15
C CYS A 450 8.44 -23.65 14.02
N ALA A 451 7.27 -23.03 14.18
CA ALA A 451 5.99 -23.69 13.95
C ALA A 451 5.58 -23.54 12.48
N PRO A 452 5.28 -24.63 11.75
CA PRO A 452 4.99 -24.57 10.32
C PRO A 452 3.68 -23.83 9.99
N ASP A 453 2.78 -23.67 10.96
CA ASP A 453 1.41 -23.23 10.69
C ASP A 453 1.25 -21.70 10.49
N ILE A 454 2.34 -20.92 10.61
CA ILE A 454 2.28 -19.45 10.66
C ILE A 454 3.23 -18.84 9.64
N MET A 455 2.71 -18.10 8.65
CA MET A 455 3.51 -17.41 7.61
C MET A 455 4.52 -16.38 8.15
N LYS A 456 4.53 -16.09 9.45
CA LYS A 456 5.48 -15.23 10.16
C LYS A 456 6.01 -15.88 11.45
N ALA A 457 6.46 -17.13 11.36
CA ALA A 457 6.97 -17.87 12.52
C ALA A 457 8.42 -17.57 12.91
N CYS A 458 9.17 -16.81 12.10
CA CYS A 458 10.61 -16.57 12.29
C CYS A 458 10.95 -15.08 12.36
N ALA A 459 12.10 -14.75 12.93
CA ALA A 459 12.59 -13.38 12.98
C ALA A 459 12.70 -12.76 11.57
N LYS A 460 12.78 -11.44 11.49
CA LYS A 460 12.84 -10.70 10.23
C LYS A 460 13.92 -11.28 9.29
N ASP A 461 13.58 -11.38 8.01
CA ASP A 461 14.44 -11.95 6.95
C ASP A 461 14.76 -13.44 7.11
N LEU A 462 13.97 -14.16 7.92
CA LEU A 462 13.97 -15.63 8.02
C LEU A 462 12.61 -16.20 7.61
N SER A 463 12.60 -17.42 7.09
CA SER A 463 11.39 -18.20 6.80
C SER A 463 11.45 -19.54 7.53
N CYS A 464 10.29 -20.03 7.97
CA CYS A 464 10.20 -21.37 8.52
C CYS A 464 10.27 -22.39 7.39
N ASP A 465 11.31 -23.22 7.36
CA ASP A 465 11.36 -24.37 6.46
C ASP A 465 10.37 -25.42 6.97
N PHE A 466 9.34 -25.70 6.18
CA PHE A 466 8.29 -26.67 6.49
C PHE A 466 8.81 -28.12 6.59
N ILE A 467 9.98 -28.42 6.03
CA ILE A 467 10.58 -29.76 6.07
C ILE A 467 11.35 -29.93 7.38
N THR A 468 12.28 -29.03 7.68
CA THR A 468 13.12 -29.14 8.87
C THR A 468 12.49 -28.54 10.13
N ASN A 469 11.40 -27.77 9.98
CA ASN A 469 10.79 -26.93 11.02
C ASN A 469 11.81 -26.00 11.68
N LYS A 470 12.74 -25.44 10.91
CA LYS A 470 13.74 -24.49 11.39
C LYS A 470 13.63 -23.16 10.65
N CYS A 471 13.93 -22.07 11.36
CA CYS A 471 14.08 -20.78 10.74
C CYS A 471 15.35 -20.77 9.91
N GLU A 472 15.20 -20.65 8.60
CA GLU A 472 16.31 -20.52 7.67
C GLU A 472 16.39 -19.08 7.16
N ALA A 473 17.58 -18.68 6.71
CA ALA A 473 17.73 -17.42 6.02
C ALA A 473 16.79 -17.42 4.82
N VAL A 474 16.02 -16.35 4.62
CA VAL A 474 15.20 -16.28 3.42
C VAL A 474 16.15 -16.34 2.21
N PRO A 475 15.93 -17.26 1.26
CA PRO A 475 16.94 -17.58 0.26
C PRO A 475 17.37 -16.35 -0.56
N GLU A 476 18.67 -16.28 -0.81
CA GLU A 476 19.34 -15.23 -1.55
C GLU A 476 19.29 -15.49 -3.07
N LEU A 477 19.79 -14.52 -3.85
CA LEU A 477 19.82 -14.62 -5.30
C LEU A 477 20.55 -15.90 -5.78
N GLY A 478 19.82 -16.76 -6.50
CA GLY A 478 20.30 -18.02 -7.07
C GLY A 478 20.00 -19.24 -6.21
N GLU A 479 19.59 -19.07 -4.95
CA GLU A 479 19.29 -20.17 -4.03
C GLU A 479 17.89 -20.75 -4.28
N LYS A 480 17.68 -22.02 -3.91
CA LYS A 480 16.36 -22.66 -4.04
C LYS A 480 15.37 -22.02 -3.07
N CYS A 481 14.12 -21.90 -3.50
CA CYS A 481 13.05 -21.32 -2.70
C CYS A 481 11.76 -22.11 -2.87
N TYR A 482 10.85 -21.96 -1.92
CA TYR A 482 9.51 -22.56 -1.99
C TYR A 482 8.42 -21.50 -2.20
N TRP A 483 8.49 -20.39 -1.46
CA TRP A 483 7.50 -19.30 -1.51
C TRP A 483 8.08 -17.89 -1.29
N LEU A 484 9.17 -17.78 -0.53
CA LEU A 484 9.74 -16.50 -0.11
C LEU A 484 11.20 -16.39 -0.53
N CYS A 485 11.59 -15.17 -0.86
CA CYS A 485 12.97 -14.77 -1.16
C CYS A 485 13.28 -13.47 -0.45
N LYS A 486 14.57 -13.18 -0.23
CA LYS A 486 15.01 -11.96 0.47
C LYS A 486 14.35 -10.74 -0.16
N SER A 487 13.98 -9.73 0.65
CA SER A 487 13.27 -8.52 0.16
C SER A 487 13.86 -7.99 -1.16
N GLY A 488 13.02 -7.87 -2.19
CA GLY A 488 13.42 -7.47 -3.56
C GLY A 488 13.74 -8.63 -4.52
N LEU A 489 13.59 -9.88 -4.07
CA LEU A 489 13.72 -11.10 -4.87
C LEU A 489 12.34 -11.78 -5.01
N ILE A 490 12.16 -12.58 -6.06
CA ILE A 490 10.96 -13.40 -6.26
C ILE A 490 11.33 -14.87 -6.39
N CYS A 491 10.46 -15.75 -5.89
CA CYS A 491 10.64 -17.19 -6.02
C CYS A 491 10.03 -17.66 -7.35
N ALA A 492 10.85 -18.04 -8.34
CA ALA A 492 10.34 -18.30 -9.70
C ALA A 492 11.13 -19.34 -10.51
N GLY A 493 10.39 -20.13 -11.30
CA GLY A 493 10.88 -21.08 -12.31
C GLY A 493 10.96 -22.53 -11.83
N PRO A 494 11.22 -23.50 -12.73
CA PRO A 494 11.57 -24.88 -12.36
C PRO A 494 13.08 -25.15 -12.54
N PRO A 495 13.85 -25.47 -11.48
CA PRO A 495 13.44 -25.47 -10.07
C PRO A 495 13.18 -24.06 -9.54
N MET A 496 12.35 -23.96 -8.49
CA MET A 496 12.04 -22.70 -7.84
C MET A 496 13.30 -22.17 -7.18
N VAL A 497 13.81 -21.06 -7.71
CA VAL A 497 15.00 -20.37 -7.18
C VAL A 497 14.68 -18.89 -6.99
N CYS A 498 15.29 -18.30 -5.97
CA CYS A 498 15.23 -16.88 -5.74
C CYS A 498 15.97 -16.18 -6.84
N LYS A 499 15.21 -15.52 -7.71
CA LYS A 499 15.78 -14.63 -8.70
C LYS A 499 15.70 -13.25 -8.11
N LYS A 500 16.50 -12.32 -8.63
CA LYS A 500 16.13 -10.91 -8.52
C LYS A 500 14.66 -10.86 -8.92
N ALA A 501 13.89 -9.94 -8.35
CA ALA A 501 12.79 -9.43 -9.12
C ALA A 501 13.42 -8.85 -10.40
N VAL A 502 13.75 -9.73 -11.34
CA VAL A 502 14.00 -9.45 -12.73
C VAL A 502 12.58 -9.15 -13.15
N CYS A 503 12.19 -7.92 -12.85
CA CYS A 503 11.86 -6.98 -13.90
C CYS A 503 12.08 -7.65 -15.25
N PRO A 504 11.07 -8.39 -15.77
CA PRO A 504 11.24 -9.19 -16.97
C PRO A 504 11.87 -8.40 -18.11
#